data_AF-A0A355ESF0-F1
#
_entry.id   AF-A0A355ESF0-F1
#
_cell.length_a   1.000
_cell.length_b   1.000
_cell.length_c   1.000
_cell.angle_alpha   90.00
_cell.angle_beta   90.00
_cell.angle_gamma   90.00
#
_symmetry.space_group_name_H-M   'P 1'
#
loop_
_entity.id
_entity.type
_entity.pdbx_description
1 polymer ?
#
loop_
_entity_poly.entity_id
_entity_poly.type
_entity_poly.pdbx_seq_one_letter_code
_entity_poly.pdbx_strand_id
1 'polypeptide(L)' 'DLGGHSLTMVRAAGRLSERLGRPVAVLDLFRTPTVASLARQLGGGEETLPARETLEERAATRRQSLGRRRELREKGRG' A
#
# COMPACT_ATOMS: atom_id res chain seq x y z
N ASP A 1 1.69 -14.17 9.30
CA ASP A 1 0.59 -14.17 8.31
C ASP A 1 0.97 -13.37 7.06
N LEU A 2 1.89 -13.89 6.23
CA LEU A 2 2.38 -13.23 5.00
C LEU A 2 2.03 -14.03 3.72
N GLY A 3 1.45 -15.23 3.84
CA GLY A 3 1.16 -16.12 2.71
C GLY A 3 -0.17 -15.81 2.00
N GLY A 4 -1.25 -15.59 2.76
CA GLY A 4 -2.59 -15.36 2.18
C GLY A 4 -2.73 -14.00 1.47
N HIS A 5 -2.11 -12.96 2.03
CA HIS A 5 -2.12 -11.63 1.44
C HIS A 5 -1.34 -11.56 0.12
N SER A 6 -0.20 -12.26 0.03
CA SER A 6 0.63 -12.26 -1.19
C SER A 6 -0.06 -12.95 -2.36
N LEU A 7 -0.70 -14.11 -2.14
CA LEU A 7 -1.43 -14.81 -3.21
C LEU A 7 -2.64 -14.00 -3.70
N THR A 8 -3.33 -13.32 -2.79
CA THR A 8 -4.45 -12.43 -3.13
C THR A 8 -3.98 -11.26 -4.01
N MET A 9 -2.82 -10.67 -3.68
CA MET A 9 -2.22 -9.60 -4.47
C MET A 9 -1.79 -10.06 -5.86
N VAL A 10 -1.18 -11.24 -5.98
CA VAL A 10 -0.81 -11.84 -7.27
C VAL A 10 -2.05 -12.05 -8.15
N ARG A 11 -3.14 -12.59 -7.58
CA ARG A 11 -4.41 -12.77 -8.30
C ARG A 11 -5.03 -11.45 -8.72
N ALA A 12 -4.96 -10.41 -7.87
CA ALA A 12 -5.44 -9.08 -8.20
C ALA A 12 -4.65 -8.45 -9.37
N ALA A 13 -3.32 -8.57 -9.36
CA ALA A 13 -2.47 -8.09 -10.46
C ALA A 13 -2.80 -8.77 -11.80
N GLY A 14 -3.01 -10.09 -11.79
CA GLY A 14 -3.45 -10.84 -12.97
C GLY A 14 -4.77 -10.33 -13.53
N ARG A 15 -5.80 -10.24 -12.69
CA ARG A 15 -7.13 -9.73 -13.07
C ARG A 15 -7.09 -8.29 -13.57
N LEU A 16 -6.28 -7.43 -12.96
CA LEU A 16 -6.10 -6.05 -13.41
C LEU A 16 -5.41 -6.02 -14.78
N SER A 17 -4.42 -6.87 -15.00
CA SER A 17 -3.72 -6.95 -16.28
C SER A 17 -4.64 -7.38 -17.41
N GLU A 18 -5.47 -8.41 -17.17
CA GLU A 18 -6.48 -8.89 -18.11
C GLU A 18 -7.50 -7.81 -18.45
N ARG A 19 -8.03 -7.10 -17.45
CA ARG A 19 -9.06 -6.07 -17.65
C ARG A 19 -8.55 -4.78 -18.28
N LEU A 20 -7.30 -4.42 -18.01
CA LEU A 20 -6.67 -3.21 -18.55
C LEU A 20 -5.94 -3.45 -19.87
N GLY A 21 -5.83 -4.71 -20.31
CA GLY A 21 -5.12 -5.08 -21.54
C GLY A 21 -3.61 -4.77 -21.49
N ARG A 22 -3.03 -4.60 -20.30
CA ARG A 22 -1.61 -4.27 -20.12
C ARG A 22 -1.03 -4.88 -18.85
N PRO A 23 0.28 -5.15 -18.79
CA PRO A 23 0.90 -5.72 -17.59
C PRO A 23 0.76 -4.79 -16.37
N VAL A 24 0.34 -5.35 -15.25
CA VAL A 24 0.35 -4.71 -13.92
C VAL A 24 1.27 -5.51 -13.01
N ALA A 25 2.34 -4.88 -12.52
CA ALA A 25 3.29 -5.57 -11.64
C ALA A 25 2.70 -5.73 -10.24
N VAL A 26 2.89 -6.90 -9.62
CA VAL A 26 2.48 -7.15 -8.22
C VAL A 26 3.16 -6.14 -7.28
N LEU A 27 4.39 -5.72 -7.61
CA LEU A 27 5.13 -4.71 -6.85
C LEU A 27 4.41 -3.35 -6.80
N ASP A 28 3.63 -3.00 -7.83
CA ASP A 28 2.86 -1.76 -7.84
C ASP A 28 1.75 -1.79 -6.78
N LEU A 29 1.10 -2.94 -6.57
CA LEU A 29 0.11 -3.13 -5.52
C LEU A 29 0.71 -2.99 -4.11
N PHE A 30 1.96 -3.43 -3.93
CA PHE A 30 2.69 -3.24 -2.67
C PHE A 30 3.11 -1.79 -2.46
N ARG A 31 3.55 -1.09 -3.52
CA ARG A 31 3.95 0.32 -3.47
C ARG A 31 2.77 1.27 -3.32
N THR A 32 1.60 0.87 -3.82
CA THR A 32 0.36 1.63 -3.76
C THR A 32 -0.71 0.87 -2.98
N PRO A 33 -0.65 0.86 -1.64
CA PRO A 33 -1.55 0.05 -0.80
C PRO A 33 -3.00 0.60 -0.74
N THR A 34 -3.38 1.48 -1.68
CA THR A 34 -4.73 2.01 -1.81
C THR A 34 -5.16 1.97 -3.28
N VAL A 35 -6.45 1.70 -3.51
CA VAL A 35 -7.03 1.67 -4.85
C VAL A 35 -6.88 3.03 -5.55
N ALA A 36 -6.99 4.14 -4.81
CA ALA A 36 -6.85 5.48 -5.36
C ALA A 36 -5.44 5.76 -5.88
N SER A 37 -4.39 5.40 -5.12
CA SER A 37 -3.00 5.59 -5.58
C SER A 37 -2.66 4.67 -6.74
N LEU A 38 -3.15 3.43 -6.73
CA LEU A 38 -3.00 2.50 -7.86
C LEU A 38 -3.70 3.03 -9.12
N ALA A 39 -4.94 3.50 -9.01
CA ALA A 39 -5.72 4.02 -10.14
C ALA A 39 -5.04 5.24 -10.78
N ARG A 40 -4.49 6.16 -9.96
CA ARG A 40 -3.69 7.29 -10.46
C ARG A 40 -2.45 6.84 -11.22
N GLN A 41 -1.72 5.86 -10.69
CA GLN A 41 -0.55 5.29 -11.36
C GLN A 41 -0.95 4.57 -12.67
N LEU A 42 -2.12 3.93 -12.69
CA LEU A 42 -2.56 3.16 -13.84
C LEU A 42 -3.30 3.98 -14.93
N GLY A 43 -3.77 5.19 -14.62
CA GLY A 43 -4.56 6.03 -15.53
C GLY A 43 -3.79 6.71 -16.66
N GLY A 44 -2.46 6.88 -16.53
CA GLY A 44 -1.57 7.38 -17.58
C GLY A 44 -1.78 8.85 -17.98
N GLY A 45 -0.80 9.71 -17.69
CA GLY A 45 -0.66 11.03 -18.30
C GLY A 45 -0.13 12.09 -17.35
N GLU A 46 1.21 12.18 -17.27
CA GLU A 46 1.99 13.37 -16.90
C GLU A 46 1.38 14.33 -15.87
N GLU A 47 1.57 14.01 -14.59
CA GLU A 47 1.82 15.06 -13.63
C GLU A 47 2.97 14.59 -12.76
N THR A 48 4.08 15.30 -12.86
CA THR A 48 5.16 15.27 -11.88
C THR A 48 4.55 15.34 -10.49
N LEU A 49 4.31 14.18 -9.88
CA LEU A 49 4.04 14.11 -8.46
C LEU A 49 5.33 14.59 -7.78
N PRO A 50 5.31 15.62 -6.93
CA PRO A 50 6.47 15.93 -6.13
C PRO A 50 6.84 14.65 -5.37
N ALA A 51 8.05 14.21 -5.66
CA ALA A 51 8.55 12.92 -5.30
C ALA A 51 8.55 12.78 -3.77
N ARG A 52 8.05 11.62 -3.32
CA ARG A 52 8.61 10.85 -2.19
C ARG A 52 8.33 11.33 -0.77
N GLU A 53 8.11 12.62 -0.51
CA GLU A 53 8.07 13.12 0.87
C GLU A 53 6.85 12.63 1.68
N THR A 54 5.70 12.43 1.03
CA THR A 54 4.44 12.13 1.75
C THR A 54 4.16 10.65 2.02
N LEU A 55 4.86 9.71 1.35
CA LEU A 55 4.56 8.28 1.49
C LEU A 55 5.25 7.66 2.69
N GLU A 56 6.50 8.05 2.95
CA GLU A 56 7.25 7.64 4.15
C GLU A 56 6.63 8.24 5.41
N GLU A 57 6.19 9.49 5.35
CA GLU A 57 5.56 10.20 6.45
C GLU A 57 4.21 9.56 6.84
N ARG A 58 3.38 9.19 5.85
CA ARG A 58 2.13 8.44 6.09
C ARG A 58 2.38 7.02 6.59
N ALA A 59 3.40 6.34 6.06
CA ALA A 59 3.80 5.02 6.56
C ALA A 59 4.33 5.09 8.00
N ALA A 60 5.03 6.17 8.35
CA ALA A 60 5.49 6.45 9.70
C ALA A 60 4.31 6.74 10.65
N THR A 61 3.33 7.56 10.24
CA THR A 61 2.10 7.79 11.03
C THR A 61 1.34 6.50 11.32
N ARG A 62 1.28 5.57 10.35
CA ARG A 62 0.61 4.28 10.52
C ARG A 62 1.38 3.29 11.41
N ARG A 63 2.72 3.32 11.35
CA ARG A 63 3.56 2.58 12.32
C ARG A 63 3.39 3.13 13.74
N GLN A 64 3.30 4.46 13.86
CA GLN A 64 3.12 5.15 15.14
C GLN A 64 1.76 4.84 15.80
N SER A 65 0.68 4.72 15.02
CA SER A 65 -0.65 4.36 15.55
C SER A 65 -0.77 2.90 16.00
N LEU A 66 -0.02 1.98 15.38
CA LEU A 66 0.11 0.59 15.84
C LEU A 66 0.99 0.46 17.09
N GLY A 67 2.00 1.33 17.25
CA GLY A 67 2.83 1.42 18.46
C GLY A 67 2.09 1.95 19.69
N ARG A 68 1.22 2.97 19.52
CA ARG A 68 0.48 3.61 20.62
C ARG A 68 -0.50 2.67 21.35
N ARG A 69 -1.00 1.62 20.68
CA ARG A 69 -1.85 0.58 21.31
C ARG A 69 -1.07 -0.37 22.22
N ARG A 70 0.27 -0.46 22.06
CA ARG A 70 1.14 -1.33 22.86
C ARG A 70 1.54 -0.66 24.18
N GLU A 71 1.86 0.64 24.15
CA GLU A 71 2.22 1.43 25.35
C GLU A 71 1.09 1.55 26.38
N LEU A 72 -0.16 1.64 25.92
CA LEU A 72 -1.32 1.70 26.83
C LEU A 72 -1.55 0.40 27.62
N ARG A 73 -0.97 -0.72 27.17
CA ARG A 73 -1.05 -2.01 27.88
C ARG A 73 0.10 -2.21 28.88
N GLU A 74 1.24 -1.57 28.67
CA GLU A 74 2.38 -1.61 29.60
C GLU A 74 2.19 -0.66 30.79
N LYS A 75 1.61 0.53 30.58
CA LYS A 75 1.35 1.50 31.67
C LYS A 75 0.19 1.14 32.60
N GLY A 76 -0.62 0.13 32.28
CA GLY A 76 -1.74 -0.33 33.12
C GLY A 76 -1.40 -1.47 34.07
N ARG A 77 -0.11 -1.79 34.26
CA ARG A 77 0.39 -2.91 35.07
C ARG A 77 1.40 -2.50 36.17
N GLY A 78 1.52 -1.20 36.43
CA GLY A 78 2.29 -0.63 37.54
C GLY A 78 1.37 -0.15 38.65
#